data_AF-A0A9D1HVK6-F1
#
_entry.id   AF-A0A9D1HVK6-F1
#
_cell.length_a   1.000
_cell.length_b   1.000
_cell.length_c   1.000
_cell.angle_alpha   90.00
_cell.angle_beta   90.00
_cell.angle_gamma   90.00
#
_symmetry.space_group_name_H-M   'P 1'
#
loop_
_entity.id
_entity.type
_entity.pdbx_description
1 polymer ?
#
loop_
_entity_poly.entity_id
_entity_poly.type
_entity_poly.pdbx_seq_one_letter_code
_entity_poly.pdbx_strand_id
1 'polypeptide(L)' 'MIGQILRYMRKQSGFNQCEIGKKTGIARNTISQYETGTIQPVFETIEKIAETCNYEILFQNKKTKQYITSKSIRRKDI' A
#
# COMPACT_ATOMS: atom_id res chain seq x y z
N MET A 1 -12.88 -0.53 0.95
CA MET A 1 -12.30 -0.43 -0.41
C MET A 1 -10.79 -0.64 -0.41
N ILE A 2 -9.99 0.17 0.30
CA ILE A 2 -8.51 0.04 0.27
C ILE A 2 -8.00 -1.33 0.79
N GLY A 3 -8.64 -1.89 1.82
CA GLY A 3 -8.29 -3.20 2.38
C GLY A 3 -8.33 -4.34 1.36
N GLN A 4 -9.30 -4.32 0.44
CA GLN A 4 -9.41 -5.33 -0.62
C GLN A 4 -8.27 -5.19 -1.64
N ILE A 5 -7.84 -3.96 -1.94
CA ILE A 5 -6.69 -3.69 -2.82
C ILE A 5 -5.39 -4.19 -2.17
N LEU A 6 -5.19 -3.92 -0.88
CA LEU A 6 -4.05 -4.46 -0.11
C LEU A 6 -4.03 -5.99 -0.13
N ARG A 7 -5.18 -6.62 0.12
CA ARG A 7 -5.34 -8.07 0.08
C ARG A 7 -5.00 -8.64 -1.31
N TYR A 8 -5.44 -7.95 -2.36
CA TYR A 8 -5.17 -8.35 -3.74
C TYR A 8 -3.67 -8.30 -4.03
N MET A 9 -3.00 -7.16 -3.80
CA MET A 9 -1.55 -7.00 -4.02
C MET A 9 -0.75 -8.06 -3.26
N ARG A 10 -1.08 -8.29 -1.99
CA ARG A 10 -0.42 -9.31 -1.16
C ARG A 10 -0.54 -10.71 -1.77
N LYS A 11 -1.75 -11.09 -2.18
CA LYS A 11 -2.00 -12.41 -2.78
C LYS A 11 -1.29 -12.58 -4.12
N GLN A 12 -1.30 -11.58 -4.99
CA GLN A 12 -0.58 -11.63 -6.27
C GLN A 12 0.93 -11.72 -6.08
N SER A 13 1.44 -11.18 -4.98
CA SER A 13 2.85 -11.28 -4.59
C SER A 13 3.21 -12.61 -3.90
N GLY A 14 2.27 -13.54 -3.79
CA GLY A 14 2.50 -14.86 -3.19
C GLY A 14 2.61 -14.87 -1.65
N PHE A 15 2.32 -13.75 -0.98
CA PHE A 15 2.48 -13.67 0.47
C PHE A 15 1.21 -14.06 1.23
N ASN A 16 1.37 -14.77 2.34
CA ASN A 16 0.36 -14.87 3.38
C ASN A 16 0.42 -13.65 4.34
N GLN A 17 -0.57 -13.51 5.23
CA GLN A 17 -0.63 -12.36 6.15
C GLN A 17 0.52 -12.34 7.17
N CYS A 18 1.08 -13.50 7.55
CA CYS A 18 2.24 -13.56 8.45
C CYS A 18 3.51 -13.08 7.73
N GLU A 19 3.71 -13.49 6.48
CA GLU A 19 4.89 -13.13 5.68
C GLU A 19 4.94 -11.64 5.37
N ILE A 20 3.82 -11.06 4.92
CA ILE A 20 3.78 -9.61 4.70
C ILE A 20 3.97 -8.85 6.01
N GLY A 21 3.41 -9.36 7.11
CA GLY A 21 3.54 -8.77 8.43
C GLY A 21 5.00 -8.71 8.87
N LYS A 22 5.74 -9.81 8.70
CA LYS A 22 7.19 -9.86 8.96
C LYS A 22 7.97 -8.88 8.08
N LYS A 23 7.67 -8.81 6.79
CA LYS A 23 8.38 -7.90 5.85
C LYS A 23 8.09 -6.42 6.11
N THR A 24 6.87 -6.11 6.54
CA THR A 24 6.43 -4.73 6.81
C THR A 24 6.62 -4.30 8.27
N GLY A 25 6.93 -5.22 9.18
CA GLY A 25 6.95 -4.98 10.63
C GLY A 25 5.56 -4.74 11.24
N ILE A 26 4.49 -5.14 10.53
CA ILE A 26 3.10 -4.98 10.97
C ILE A 26 2.61 -6.32 11.51
N ALA A 27 1.93 -6.30 12.66
CA ALA A 27 1.38 -7.53 13.23
C ALA A 27 0.35 -8.17 12.29
N ARG A 28 0.33 -9.50 12.22
CA ARG A 28 -0.57 -10.27 11.32
C ARG A 28 -2.04 -9.94 11.55
N ASN A 29 -2.44 -9.73 12.80
CA ASN A 29 -3.80 -9.32 13.15
C ASN A 29 -4.15 -7.94 12.55
N THR A 30 -3.24 -6.97 12.62
CA THR A 30 -3.40 -5.64 12.02
C THR A 30 -3.52 -5.73 10.50
N ILE A 31 -2.69 -6.55 9.84
CA ILE A 31 -2.84 -6.83 8.40
C ILE A 31 -4.24 -7.36 8.10
N SER A 32 -4.73 -8.33 8.88
CA SER A 32 -6.08 -8.86 8.71
C SER A 32 -7.15 -7.78 8.88
N GLN A 33 -7.04 -6.93 9.91
CA GLN A 33 -7.99 -5.85 10.17
C GLN A 33 -7.97 -4.79 9.07
N TYR A 34 -6.80 -4.48 8.47
CA TYR A 34 -6.72 -3.62 7.29
C TYR A 34 -7.43 -4.26 6.09
N GLU A 35 -7.22 -5.54 5.85
CA GLU A 35 -7.80 -6.25 4.69
C GLU A 35 -9.32 -6.43 4.80
N THR A 36 -9.84 -6.61 6.01
CA THR A 36 -11.29 -6.68 6.29
C THR A 36 -11.93 -5.31 6.39
N GLY A 37 -11.15 -4.23 6.48
CA GLY A 37 -11.65 -2.87 6.68
C GLY A 37 -12.14 -2.60 8.11
N THR A 38 -11.75 -3.44 9.08
CA THR A 38 -12.06 -3.24 10.50
C THR A 38 -11.37 -2.00 11.03
N ILE A 39 -10.13 -1.74 10.58
CA ILE A 39 -9.42 -0.49 10.83
C ILE A 39 -8.87 0.05 9.51
N GLN A 40 -8.73 1.37 9.41
CA GLN A 40 -8.21 2.02 8.22
C GLN A 40 -6.69 2.24 8.35
N PRO A 41 -5.87 1.78 7.40
CA PRO A 41 -4.45 2.10 7.37
C PRO A 41 -4.23 3.57 6.98
N VAL A 42 -3.21 4.20 7.57
CA VAL A 42 -2.72 5.51 7.10
C VAL A 42 -1.99 5.35 5.77
N PHE A 43 -1.82 6.44 5.03
CA PHE A 43 -1.23 6.41 3.69
C PHE A 43 0.18 5.80 3.66
N GLU A 44 1.04 6.14 4.63
CA GLU A 44 2.38 5.56 4.73
C GLU A 44 2.36 4.04 4.88
N THR A 45 1.40 3.49 5.63
CA THR A 45 1.21 2.04 5.75
C THR A 45 0.77 1.42 4.43
N ILE A 46 -0.09 2.10 3.67
CA ILE A 46 -0.53 1.65 2.34
C ILE A 46 0.67 1.60 1.38
N GLU A 47 1.47 2.67 1.34
CA GLU A 47 2.71 2.73 0.54
C GLU A 47 3.66 1.60 0.90
N LYS A 48 3.93 1.40 2.20
CA LYS A 48 4.83 0.36 2.67
C LYS A 48 4.40 -1.04 2.26
N ILE A 49 3.10 -1.35 2.37
CA ILE A 49 2.56 -2.64 1.94
C ILE A 49 2.65 -2.78 0.41
N ALA A 50 2.30 -1.73 -0.35
CA ALA A 50 2.38 -1.75 -1.80
C ALA A 50 3.82 -2.00 -2.29
N GLU A 51 4.79 -1.27 -1.75
CA GLU A 51 6.22 -1.44 -2.08
C GLU A 51 6.73 -2.83 -1.74
N THR A 52 6.36 -3.37 -0.58
CA THR A 52 6.73 -4.73 -0.18
C THR A 52 6.13 -5.79 -1.13
N CYS A 53 4.97 -5.49 -1.71
CA CYS A 53 4.32 -6.30 -2.74
C CYS A 53 4.81 -5.97 -4.16
N ASN A 54 5.86 -5.15 -4.32
CA ASN A 54 6.39 -4.71 -5.61
C ASN A 54 5.39 -3.92 -6.48
N TYR A 55 4.56 -3.09 -5.84
CA TYR A 55 3.67 -2.12 -6.47
C TYR A 55 4.13 -0.68 -6.20
N GLU A 56 3.77 0.23 -7.11
CA GLU A 56 3.98 1.67 -6.96
C GLU A 56 2.63 2.42 -6.99
N ILE A 57 2.46 3.42 -6.12
CA ILE A 57 1.27 4.27 -6.10
C ILE A 57 1.48 5.47 -7.01
N LEU A 58 0.63 5.57 -8.03
CA LEU A 58 0.66 6.62 -9.05
C LEU A 58 -0.61 7.46 -8.98
N PHE A 59 -0.46 8.78 -9.01
CA PHE A 59 -1.55 9.72 -9.24
C PHE A 59 -1.43 10.28 -10.66
N GLN A 60 -2.53 10.24 -11.42
CA GLN A 60 -2.56 10.74 -12.79
C GLN A 60 -3.34 12.05 -12.86
N ASN A 61 -2.72 13.08 -13.42
CA ASN A 61 -3.43 14.28 -13.84
C ASN A 61 -4.16 14.00 -15.17
N LYS A 62 -5.50 13.92 -15.15
CA LYS A 62 -6.27 13.58 -16.35
C LYS A 62 -6.18 14.62 -17.48
N LYS A 63 -5.89 15.88 -17.15
CA LYS A 63 -5.76 16.99 -18.11
C LYS A 63 -4.41 16.95 -18.82
N THR A 64 -3.31 16.89 -18.06
CA THR A 64 -1.95 16.94 -18.60
C THR A 64 -1.39 15.55 -18.95
N LYS A 65 -2.08 14.48 -18.55
CA LYS A 65 -1.63 13.07 -18.62
C LYS A 65 -0.34 12.77 -17.87
N GLN A 66 0.12 13.70 -17.03
CA GLN A 66 1.30 13.51 -16.19
C GLN A 66 1.00 12.56 -15.04
N TYR A 67 2.01 11.78 -14.67
CA TYR A 67 1.98 10.90 -13.51
C TYR A 67 2.90 11.46 -12.42
N ILE A 68 2.45 11.40 -11.18
CA ILE A 68 3.25 11.68 -10.00
C ILE A 68 3.20 10.47 -9.07
N THR A 69 4.35 10.14 -8.50
CA THR A 69 4.43 9.10 -7.45
C THR A 69 4.32 9.77 -6.10
N SER A 70 3.82 9.04 -5.11
CA SER A 70 3.77 9.53 -3.73
C SER A 70 5.15 9.96 -3.19
N LYS A 71 6.23 9.30 -3.62
CA LYS A 71 7.62 9.66 -3.31
C LYS A 71 8.08 10.95 -3.99
N SER A 72 7.64 11.19 -5.23
CA SER A 72 8.03 12.38 -6.00
C SER A 72 7.43 13.68 -5.44
N ILE A 73 6.28 13.59 -4.76
CA ILE A 73 5.61 14.74 -4.14
C ILE A 73 6.40 15.23 -2.93
N ARG A 74 6.83 14.31 -2.05
CA ARG A 74 7.59 14.64 -0.82
C ARG A 74 8.92 15.36 -1.08
N ARG A 75 9.49 15.23 -2.29
CA ARG A 75 10.75 15.90 -2.69
C ARG A 75 10.56 17.32 -3.21
N LYS A 76 9.33 17.73 -3.54
CA LYS A 76 9.05 19.06 -4.11
C LYS A 76 8.64 20.11 -3.08
N ASP A 77 8.54 19.72 -1.82
CA ASP A 77 8.20 20.60 -0.69
C ASP A 77 9.44 21.02 0.14
N ILE A 78 10.65 20.93 -0.44
CA ILE A 78 11.91 21.53 0.05
C ILE A 78 12.45 22.48 -1.01
#